data_AF-A0A6B2G183-F1
#
_entry.id   AF-A0A6B2G183-F1
#
_cell.length_a   1.000
_cell.length_b   1.000
_cell.length_c   1.000
_cell.angle_alpha   90.00
_cell.angle_beta   90.00
_cell.angle_gamma   90.00
#
_symmetry.space_group_name_H-M   'P 1'
#
loop_
_entity.id
_entity.type
_entity.pdbx_description
1 polymer ?
#
loop_
_entity_poly.entity_id
_entity_poly.type
_entity_poly.pdbx_seq_one_letter_code
_entity_poly.pdbx_strand_id
1 'polypeptide(L)'
;MVQYVQTIETIEPSYIIKKFLDAQNIHHLTTYLEGLHKSSLANSDHTTLLLNCYIRLKETNKLDEFLRADRLWHFDPETALRVCHQAGFIEQALVLASKTKQHSWYLKILLEDVKDYRMALEYLKKLKITDAELVLKNYGRRLLKDTPKELVEFLKFICTSSSSNPNPCLPEDFIHIFIQQRSYLRTFLEYIISVNSACSNQVYNTLIELYVYEIADCKNPAEKITLESKCLNIISFEEDKYDIDHALMLCQLNNFIKGLVAIYVKTQKFFMILQHHMESKDYENVVSDCIKYGSFEPQLWKTSLEYLTQNYDECKEYLKEVLSLVNQNNMITPIDMISILSQSEKTQVRLIRDYIAERFNHANSVITKNNEAIEKDKQEIDEIKKDIN
;
A
#
# COMPACT_ATOMS: atom_id res chain seq x y z
N MET A 1 -29.13 47.74 42.51
CA MET A 1 -29.69 47.52 41.16
C MET A 1 -30.10 46.05 41.01
N VAL A 2 -31.27 45.67 41.55
CA VAL A 2 -31.79 44.27 41.56
C VAL A 2 -33.08 44.16 40.72
N GLN A 3 -33.55 45.30 40.16
CA GLN A 3 -34.88 45.43 39.56
C GLN A 3 -35.01 44.76 38.18
N TYR A 4 -33.91 44.53 37.45
CA TYR A 4 -33.95 43.90 36.12
C TYR A 4 -34.08 42.36 36.16
N VAL A 5 -33.75 41.73 37.29
CA VAL A 5 -33.97 40.28 37.48
C VAL A 5 -35.47 40.01 37.74
N GLN A 6 -36.20 40.99 38.26
CA GLN A 6 -37.64 40.90 38.51
C GLN A 6 -38.50 41.09 37.24
N THR A 7 -37.90 41.50 36.12
CA THR A 7 -38.61 41.69 34.84
C THR A 7 -38.50 40.50 33.87
N ILE A 8 -37.91 39.39 34.32
CA ILE A 8 -37.67 38.19 33.49
C ILE A 8 -38.99 37.60 32.94
N GLU A 9 -40.11 37.80 33.63
CA GLU A 9 -41.44 37.33 33.20
C GLU A 9 -42.27 38.36 32.42
N THR A 10 -41.86 39.64 32.40
CA THR A 10 -42.71 40.74 31.92
C THR A 10 -42.19 41.46 30.68
N ILE A 11 -40.90 41.34 30.36
CA ILE A 11 -40.27 42.05 29.23
C ILE A 11 -39.49 41.06 28.36
N GLU A 12 -39.57 41.23 27.04
CA GLU A 12 -38.80 40.43 26.09
C GLU A 12 -37.29 40.50 26.39
N PRO A 13 -36.62 39.34 26.62
CA PRO A 13 -35.19 39.28 26.94
C PRO A 13 -34.30 39.99 25.91
N SER A 14 -34.70 40.00 24.64
CA SER A 14 -34.05 40.67 23.53
C SER A 14 -33.85 42.19 23.74
N TYR A 15 -34.80 42.86 24.40
CA TYR A 15 -34.73 44.30 24.66
C TYR A 15 -33.69 44.63 25.74
N ILE A 16 -33.64 43.81 26.78
CA ILE A 16 -32.72 43.95 27.90
C ILE A 16 -31.29 43.62 27.44
N ILE A 17 -31.10 42.57 26.63
CA ILE A 17 -29.80 42.19 26.08
C ILE A 17 -29.22 43.29 25.18
N LYS A 18 -30.04 43.91 24.30
CA LYS A 18 -29.60 45.03 23.46
C LYS A 18 -29.15 46.24 24.28
N LYS A 19 -29.83 46.53 25.40
CA LYS A 19 -29.52 47.67 26.27
C LYS A 19 -28.24 47.47 27.08
N PHE A 20 -27.87 46.23 27.38
CA PHE A 20 -26.71 45.90 28.22
C PHE A 20 -25.56 45.24 27.45
N LEU A 21 -25.57 45.31 26.11
CA LEU A 21 -24.50 44.77 25.26
C LEU A 21 -23.17 45.53 25.39
N ASP A 22 -23.20 46.75 25.93
CA ASP A 22 -22.03 47.60 26.13
C ASP A 22 -21.03 46.96 27.11
N ALA A 23 -19.74 47.09 26.78
CA ALA A 23 -18.64 46.47 27.54
C ALA A 23 -18.57 46.88 29.02
N GLN A 24 -19.20 47.99 29.41
CA GLN A 24 -19.22 48.48 30.79
C GLN A 24 -20.28 47.77 31.66
N ASN A 25 -21.29 47.13 31.04
CA ASN A 25 -22.44 46.55 31.74
C ASN A 25 -22.48 45.00 31.71
N ILE A 26 -21.36 44.36 31.35
CA ILE A 26 -21.28 42.89 31.22
C ILE A 26 -21.68 42.19 32.52
N HIS A 27 -21.34 42.74 33.70
CA HIS A 27 -21.74 42.18 34.99
C HIS A 27 -23.25 42.15 35.17
N HIS A 28 -23.96 43.23 34.80
CA HIS A 28 -25.42 43.29 34.88
C HIS A 28 -26.10 42.34 33.90
N LEU A 29 -25.55 42.25 32.68
CA LEU A 29 -25.99 41.29 31.67
C LEU A 29 -25.80 39.85 32.15
N THR A 30 -24.67 39.54 32.78
CA THR A 30 -24.37 38.20 33.32
C THR A 30 -25.38 37.80 34.40
N THR A 31 -25.64 38.68 35.38
CA THR A 31 -26.64 38.40 36.43
C THR A 31 -28.06 38.23 35.87
N TYR A 32 -28.42 39.01 34.84
CA TYR A 32 -29.72 38.87 34.18
C TYR A 32 -29.84 37.52 33.46
N LEU A 33 -28.83 37.14 32.68
CA LEU A 33 -28.79 35.87 31.94
C LEU A 33 -28.72 34.65 32.89
N GLU A 34 -28.01 34.75 34.02
CA GLU A 34 -28.03 33.75 35.09
C GLU A 34 -29.44 33.56 35.68
N GLY A 35 -30.15 34.66 35.95
CA GLY A 35 -31.53 34.63 36.41
C GLY A 35 -32.46 33.97 35.40
N LEU A 36 -32.28 34.30 34.12
CA LEU A 36 -33.07 33.76 33.03
C LEU A 36 -32.83 32.24 32.83
N HIS A 37 -31.60 31.78 33.02
CA HIS A 37 -31.26 30.35 33.09
C HIS A 37 -31.86 29.64 34.31
N LYS A 38 -31.93 30.30 35.47
CA LYS A 38 -32.56 29.72 36.67
C LYS A 38 -34.07 29.55 36.49
N SER A 39 -34.71 30.43 35.71
CA SER A 39 -36.14 30.35 35.39
C SER A 39 -36.47 29.42 34.20
N SER A 40 -35.49 28.71 33.62
CA SER A 40 -35.66 27.81 32.45
C SER A 40 -36.25 28.46 31.18
N LEU A 41 -36.24 29.79 31.07
CA LEU A 41 -36.72 30.55 29.90
C LEU A 41 -35.59 30.87 28.90
N ALA A 42 -34.45 30.19 29.03
CA ALA A 42 -33.24 30.45 28.24
C ALA A 42 -33.27 29.78 26.87
N ASN A 43 -33.04 30.59 25.84
CA ASN A 43 -32.79 30.13 24.47
C ASN A 43 -31.29 29.85 24.26
N SER A 44 -30.97 29.16 23.15
CA SER A 44 -29.59 28.86 22.72
C SER A 44 -28.70 30.11 22.65
N ASP A 45 -29.23 31.19 22.07
CA ASP A 45 -28.50 32.45 21.92
C ASP A 45 -28.18 33.10 23.27
N HIS A 46 -29.12 33.04 24.22
CA HIS A 46 -28.94 33.57 25.58
C HIS A 46 -27.87 32.79 26.35
N THR A 47 -27.82 31.48 26.13
CA THR A 47 -26.82 30.61 26.73
C THR A 47 -25.41 30.86 26.16
N THR A 48 -25.31 31.06 24.85
CA THR A 48 -24.05 31.40 24.17
C THR A 48 -23.56 32.79 24.57
N LEU A 49 -24.47 33.76 24.71
CA LEU A 49 -24.15 35.09 25.23
C LEU A 49 -23.69 35.04 26.69
N LEU A 50 -24.30 34.22 27.53
CA LEU A 50 -23.87 34.03 28.92
C LEU A 50 -22.45 33.44 28.97
N LEU A 51 -22.18 32.43 28.14
CA LEU A 51 -20.83 31.85 28.00
C LEU A 51 -19.81 32.92 27.57
N ASN A 52 -20.13 33.71 26.54
CA ASN A 52 -19.31 34.84 26.09
C ASN A 52 -19.06 35.86 27.21
N CYS A 53 -20.06 36.13 28.05
CA CYS A 53 -19.94 37.04 29.18
C CYS A 53 -18.99 36.49 30.25
N TYR A 54 -19.13 35.22 30.65
CA TYR A 54 -18.21 34.59 31.61
C TYR A 54 -16.77 34.59 31.12
N ILE A 55 -16.59 34.33 29.82
CA ILE A 55 -15.28 34.34 29.15
C ILE A 55 -14.66 35.74 29.17
N ARG A 56 -15.45 36.79 28.84
CA ARG A 56 -14.99 38.19 28.90
C ARG A 56 -14.66 38.65 30.32
N LEU A 57 -15.42 38.20 31.31
CA LEU A 57 -15.19 38.53 32.72
C LEU A 57 -14.09 37.68 33.37
N LYS A 58 -13.56 36.67 32.68
CA LYS A 58 -12.57 35.70 33.17
C LYS A 58 -12.99 35.00 34.48
N GLU A 59 -14.28 34.80 34.67
CA GLU A 59 -14.82 34.11 35.85
C GLU A 59 -14.71 32.58 35.70
N THR A 60 -13.50 32.03 35.86
CA THR A 60 -13.21 30.60 35.66
C THR A 60 -14.05 29.68 36.55
N ASN A 61 -14.28 30.05 37.80
CA ASN A 61 -15.01 29.20 38.76
C ASN A 61 -16.49 29.07 38.39
N LYS A 62 -17.14 30.18 37.99
CA LYS A 62 -18.55 30.15 37.57
C LYS A 62 -18.70 29.46 36.21
N LEU A 63 -17.73 29.65 35.32
CA LEU A 63 -17.68 28.92 34.07
C LEU A 63 -17.57 27.40 34.31
N ASP A 64 -16.68 26.97 35.20
CA ASP A 64 -16.52 25.56 35.56
C ASP A 64 -17.80 24.97 36.19
N GLU A 65 -18.43 25.69 37.12
CA GLU A 65 -19.71 25.27 37.70
C GLU A 65 -20.80 25.17 36.64
N PHE A 66 -20.86 26.13 35.72
CA PHE A 66 -21.81 26.15 34.62
C PHE A 66 -21.60 25.00 33.63
N LEU A 67 -20.33 24.69 33.28
CA LEU A 67 -19.95 23.58 32.41
C LEU A 67 -20.08 22.21 33.11
N ARG A 68 -20.02 22.16 34.44
CA ARG A 68 -20.26 20.92 35.19
C ARG A 68 -21.74 20.65 35.41
N ALA A 69 -22.57 21.69 35.54
CA ALA A 69 -24.01 21.54 35.73
C ALA A 69 -24.67 20.80 34.54
N ASP A 70 -25.30 19.66 34.81
CA ASP A 70 -26.05 18.81 33.86
C ASP A 70 -27.40 19.41 33.42
N ARG A 71 -27.58 20.72 33.58
CA ARG A 71 -28.84 21.37 33.23
C ARG A 71 -28.91 21.51 31.72
N LEU A 72 -29.90 20.86 31.09
CA LEU A 72 -30.34 21.00 29.69
C LEU A 72 -29.62 22.13 28.94
N TRP A 73 -28.49 21.77 28.33
CA TRP A 73 -27.72 22.68 27.50
C TRP A 73 -28.51 22.92 26.23
N HIS A 74 -29.19 24.07 26.15
CA HIS A 74 -29.86 24.50 24.94
C HIS A 74 -28.90 25.18 23.96
N PHE A 75 -27.58 25.06 24.13
CA PHE A 75 -26.57 25.67 23.25
C PHE A 75 -25.89 24.66 22.33
N ASP A 76 -25.39 25.17 21.21
CA ASP A 76 -24.56 24.39 20.29
C ASP A 76 -23.16 24.14 20.91
N PRO A 77 -22.82 22.88 21.27
CA PRO A 77 -21.56 22.55 21.92
C PRO A 77 -20.33 22.93 21.09
N GLU A 78 -20.45 22.93 19.77
CA GLU A 78 -19.36 23.33 18.87
C GLU A 78 -19.08 24.83 18.97
N THR A 79 -20.13 25.66 18.95
CA THR A 79 -19.99 27.12 19.15
C THR A 79 -19.35 27.44 20.50
N ALA A 80 -19.78 26.77 21.58
CA ALA A 80 -19.19 26.97 22.90
C ALA A 80 -17.71 26.59 22.95
N LEU A 81 -17.34 25.45 22.35
CA LEU A 81 -15.94 25.03 22.25
C LEU A 81 -15.09 26.02 21.49
N ARG A 82 -15.59 26.53 20.37
CA ARG A 82 -14.89 27.55 19.57
C ARG A 82 -14.65 28.83 20.35
N VAL A 83 -15.64 29.31 21.12
CA VAL A 83 -15.49 30.51 21.94
C VAL A 83 -14.50 30.27 23.08
N CYS A 84 -14.62 29.15 23.81
CA CYS A 84 -13.67 28.81 24.88
C CYS A 84 -12.23 28.70 24.35
N HIS A 85 -12.06 28.09 23.18
CA HIS A 85 -10.77 27.96 22.49
C HIS A 85 -10.19 29.33 22.10
N GLN A 86 -10.96 30.19 21.42
CA GLN A 86 -10.52 31.52 21.00
C GLN A 86 -10.12 32.43 22.15
N ALA A 87 -10.77 32.27 23.31
CA ALA A 87 -10.48 33.05 24.49
C ALA A 87 -9.34 32.51 25.36
N GLY A 88 -8.76 31.35 25.00
CA GLY A 88 -7.62 30.75 25.71
C GLY A 88 -7.99 29.93 26.95
N PHE A 89 -9.27 29.58 27.15
CA PHE A 89 -9.74 28.72 28.25
C PHE A 89 -9.61 27.24 27.87
N ILE A 90 -8.35 26.77 27.76
CA ILE A 90 -7.99 25.44 27.24
C ILE A 90 -8.54 24.32 28.13
N GLU A 91 -8.34 24.40 29.45
CA GLU A 91 -8.78 23.35 30.39
C GLU A 91 -10.30 23.15 30.38
N GLN A 92 -11.04 24.26 30.37
CA GLN A 92 -12.50 24.26 30.30
C GLN A 92 -13.01 23.71 28.98
N ALA A 93 -12.35 24.06 27.88
CA ALA A 93 -12.66 23.53 26.56
C ALA A 93 -12.41 22.01 26.48
N LEU A 94 -11.35 21.49 27.12
CA LEU A 94 -11.08 20.05 27.20
C LEU A 94 -12.18 19.32 27.99
N VAL A 95 -12.59 19.86 29.14
CA VAL A 95 -13.68 19.27 29.94
C VAL A 95 -14.98 19.26 29.14
N LEU A 96 -15.33 20.38 28.50
CA LEU A 96 -16.53 20.49 27.68
C LEU A 96 -16.50 19.53 26.50
N ALA A 97 -15.38 19.40 25.79
CA ALA A 97 -15.26 18.50 24.64
C ALA A 97 -15.39 17.03 25.05
N SER A 98 -14.83 16.66 26.22
CA SER A 98 -14.98 15.31 26.76
C SER A 98 -16.43 14.99 27.13
N LYS A 99 -17.16 15.95 27.69
CA LYS A 99 -18.56 15.78 28.13
C LYS A 99 -19.56 15.77 26.97
N THR A 100 -19.33 16.62 25.96
CA THR A 100 -20.16 16.73 24.75
C THR A 100 -19.89 15.63 23.72
N LYS A 101 -18.91 14.74 23.96
CA LYS A 101 -18.42 13.73 23.00
C LYS A 101 -17.89 14.33 21.69
N GLN A 102 -17.45 15.59 21.72
CA GLN A 102 -16.82 16.26 20.58
C GLN A 102 -15.33 15.91 20.53
N HIS A 103 -15.03 14.65 20.22
CA HIS A 103 -13.68 14.08 20.26
C HIS A 103 -12.70 14.76 19.30
N SER A 104 -13.18 15.19 18.13
CA SER A 104 -12.39 15.94 17.13
C SER A 104 -11.86 17.26 17.68
N TRP A 105 -12.68 17.99 18.45
CA TRP A 105 -12.29 19.24 19.09
C TRP A 105 -11.34 19.01 20.25
N TYR A 106 -11.58 17.97 21.06
CA TYR A 106 -10.69 17.60 22.16
C TYR A 106 -9.26 17.34 21.65
N LEU A 107 -9.13 16.56 20.57
CA LEU A 107 -7.82 16.30 19.96
C LEU A 107 -7.23 17.52 19.27
N LYS A 108 -8.05 18.36 18.62
CA LYS A 108 -7.57 19.61 18.03
C LYS A 108 -6.88 20.49 19.07
N ILE A 109 -7.52 20.69 20.22
CA ILE A 109 -7.01 21.52 21.32
C ILE A 109 -5.71 20.91 21.87
N LEU A 110 -5.68 19.59 22.11
CA LEU A 110 -4.48 18.91 22.60
C LEU A 110 -3.30 19.00 21.61
N LEU A 111 -3.57 18.93 20.31
CA LEU A 111 -2.53 18.89 19.28
C LEU A 111 -2.04 20.28 18.85
N GLU A 112 -2.91 21.30 18.85
CA GLU A 112 -2.58 22.66 18.40
C GLU A 112 -2.08 23.54 19.55
N ASP A 113 -2.78 23.53 20.69
CA ASP A 113 -2.50 24.47 21.78
C ASP A 113 -1.59 23.85 22.85
N VAL A 114 -1.94 22.65 23.33
CA VAL A 114 -1.20 22.00 24.44
C VAL A 114 0.06 21.30 23.93
N LYS A 115 0.01 20.77 22.70
CA LYS A 115 1.05 19.92 22.08
C LYS A 115 1.41 18.69 22.90
N ASP A 116 0.44 18.15 23.65
CA ASP A 116 0.61 16.89 24.36
C ASP A 116 0.09 15.72 23.53
N TYR A 117 0.97 15.21 22.68
CA TYR A 117 0.70 14.10 21.77
C TYR A 117 0.48 12.78 22.51
N ARG A 118 1.08 12.61 23.71
CA ARG A 118 0.94 11.39 24.51
C ARG A 118 -0.45 11.31 25.14
N MET A 119 -0.90 12.39 25.77
CA MET A 119 -2.26 12.46 26.30
C MET A 119 -3.32 12.29 25.20
N ALA A 120 -3.07 12.85 24.01
CA ALA A 120 -3.96 12.66 22.86
C ALA A 120 -4.08 11.17 22.46
N LEU A 121 -2.97 10.42 22.44
CA LEU A 121 -2.99 8.98 22.18
C LEU A 121 -3.67 8.18 23.29
N GLU A 122 -3.42 8.50 24.56
CA GLU A 122 -4.11 7.85 25.68
C GLU A 122 -5.63 8.07 25.64
N TYR A 123 -6.05 9.26 25.22
CA TYR A 123 -7.45 9.56 25.02
C TYR A 123 -8.04 8.72 23.87
N LEU A 124 -7.36 8.66 22.72
CA LEU A 124 -7.77 7.82 21.59
C LEU A 124 -7.96 6.36 21.97
N LYS A 125 -7.07 5.80 22.81
CA LYS A 125 -7.16 4.42 23.30
C LYS A 125 -8.40 4.13 24.16
N LYS A 126 -9.00 5.17 24.77
CA LYS A 126 -10.22 5.05 25.60
C LYS A 126 -11.50 5.23 24.78
N LEU A 127 -11.42 5.74 23.56
CA LEU A 127 -12.57 6.00 22.70
C LEU A 127 -13.11 4.70 22.08
N LYS A 128 -14.35 4.79 21.59
CA LYS A 128 -14.89 3.78 20.69
C LYS A 128 -14.12 3.82 19.37
N ILE A 129 -13.98 2.66 18.74
CA ILE A 129 -13.21 2.48 17.50
C ILE A 129 -13.73 3.41 16.38
N THR A 130 -15.05 3.55 16.24
CA THR A 130 -15.68 4.41 15.21
C THR A 130 -15.29 5.88 15.37
N ASP A 131 -15.25 6.35 16.62
CA ASP A 131 -14.90 7.73 16.94
C ASP A 131 -13.40 7.95 16.76
N ALA A 132 -12.59 6.96 17.17
CA ALA A 132 -11.14 6.99 16.96
C ALA A 132 -10.78 7.02 15.47
N GLU A 133 -11.47 6.25 14.62
CA GLU A 133 -11.26 6.22 13.18
C GLU A 133 -11.45 7.60 12.54
N LEU A 134 -12.57 8.27 12.81
CA LEU A 134 -12.89 9.59 12.28
C LEU A 134 -11.85 10.64 12.70
N VAL A 135 -11.41 10.58 13.95
CA VAL A 135 -10.42 11.52 14.49
C VAL A 135 -9.02 11.24 13.91
N LEU A 136 -8.64 9.97 13.76
CA LEU A 136 -7.37 9.57 13.16
C LEU A 136 -7.27 9.96 11.69
N LYS A 137 -8.36 9.88 10.92
CA LYS A 137 -8.40 10.35 9.51
C LYS A 137 -7.99 11.82 9.38
N ASN A 138 -8.34 12.67 10.36
CA ASN A 138 -8.05 14.10 10.33
C ASN A 138 -6.71 14.48 10.98
N TYR A 139 -6.38 13.86 12.11
CA TYR A 139 -5.26 14.29 12.97
C TYR A 139 -4.10 13.28 13.03
N GLY A 140 -4.28 12.08 12.47
CA GLY A 140 -3.29 11.00 12.52
C GLY A 140 -1.93 11.41 11.98
N ARG A 141 -1.88 12.23 10.92
CA ARG A 141 -0.62 12.71 10.33
C ARG A 141 0.24 13.49 11.33
N ARG A 142 -0.39 14.32 12.17
CA ARG A 142 0.32 15.11 13.19
C ARG A 142 0.82 14.19 14.30
N LEU A 143 -0.02 13.27 14.78
CA LEU A 143 0.35 12.28 15.79
C LEU A 143 1.49 11.36 15.34
N LEU A 144 1.52 10.97 14.07
CA LEU A 144 2.57 10.12 13.53
C LEU A 144 3.94 10.81 13.54
N LYS A 145 3.99 12.14 13.39
CA LYS A 145 5.24 12.90 13.37
C LYS A 145 5.96 12.86 14.72
N ASP A 146 5.22 13.00 15.81
CA ASP A 146 5.79 13.09 17.16
C ASP A 146 5.82 11.74 17.90
N THR A 147 4.82 10.89 17.65
CA THR A 147 4.64 9.59 18.35
C THR A 147 4.44 8.42 17.37
N PRO A 148 5.38 8.15 16.43
CA PRO A 148 5.16 7.18 15.36
C PRO A 148 4.98 5.75 15.85
N LYS A 149 5.81 5.31 16.81
CA LYS A 149 5.79 3.93 17.30
C LYS A 149 4.47 3.60 18.01
N GLU A 150 4.06 4.46 18.94
CA GLU A 150 2.85 4.27 19.74
C GLU A 150 1.59 4.33 18.88
N LEU A 151 1.55 5.25 17.91
CA LEU A 151 0.45 5.35 16.97
C LEU A 151 0.35 4.11 16.06
N VAL A 152 1.47 3.63 15.53
CA VAL A 152 1.48 2.43 14.66
C VAL A 152 0.97 1.20 15.42
N GLU A 153 1.41 1.00 16.66
CA GLU A 153 0.89 -0.11 17.49
C GLU A 153 -0.62 0.04 17.76
N PHE A 154 -1.12 1.26 17.93
CA PHE A 154 -2.54 1.51 18.09
C PHE A 154 -3.34 1.25 16.79
N LEU A 155 -2.81 1.67 15.63
CA LEU A 155 -3.42 1.38 14.33
C LEU A 155 -3.45 -0.12 14.04
N LYS A 156 -2.38 -0.85 14.37
CA LYS A 156 -2.35 -2.32 14.29
C LYS A 156 -3.48 -2.93 15.11
N PHE A 157 -3.67 -2.49 16.35
CA PHE A 157 -4.74 -2.98 17.22
C PHE A 157 -6.15 -2.72 16.65
N ILE A 158 -6.40 -1.52 16.11
CA ILE A 158 -7.71 -1.16 15.54
C ILE A 158 -8.02 -1.94 14.26
N CYS A 159 -7.02 -2.21 13.42
CA CYS A 159 -7.19 -2.93 12.17
C CYS A 159 -7.22 -4.46 12.32
N THR A 160 -6.91 -5.01 13.50
CA THR A 160 -6.96 -6.47 13.75
C THR A 160 -8.26 -6.90 14.44
N SER A 161 -8.95 -7.87 13.84
CA SER A 161 -10.11 -8.54 14.44
C SER A 161 -9.69 -9.23 15.74
N SER A 162 -10.12 -8.68 16.86
CA SER A 162 -9.90 -9.24 18.20
C SER A 162 -11.26 -9.47 18.86
N SER A 163 -11.32 -10.26 19.94
CA SER A 163 -12.56 -10.46 20.71
C SER A 163 -13.23 -9.16 21.18
N SER A 164 -12.46 -8.07 21.24
CA SER A 164 -12.92 -6.72 21.59
C SER A 164 -13.41 -5.89 20.40
N ASN A 165 -13.07 -6.27 19.16
CA ASN A 165 -13.29 -5.49 17.94
C ASN A 165 -13.92 -6.38 16.84
N PRO A 166 -15.26 -6.55 16.85
CA PRO A 166 -15.94 -7.42 15.89
C PRO A 166 -15.91 -6.88 14.46
N ASN A 167 -15.79 -5.56 14.29
CA ASN A 167 -15.65 -4.88 13.00
C ASN A 167 -14.33 -4.09 13.00
N PRO A 168 -13.23 -4.65 12.48
CA PRO A 168 -11.96 -3.93 12.37
C PRO A 168 -12.08 -2.79 11.34
N CYS A 169 -11.34 -1.70 11.56
CA CYS A 169 -11.26 -0.64 10.56
C CYS A 169 -10.41 -1.08 9.36
N LEU A 170 -10.73 -0.52 8.19
CA LEU A 170 -10.00 -0.79 6.96
C LEU A 170 -8.60 -0.14 7.01
N PRO A 171 -7.53 -0.87 6.70
CA PRO A 171 -6.18 -0.30 6.62
C PRO A 171 -6.03 0.80 5.56
N GLU A 172 -6.80 0.73 4.46
CA GLU A 172 -6.71 1.69 3.36
C GLU A 172 -7.01 3.13 3.82
N ASP A 173 -7.94 3.24 4.77
CA ASP A 173 -8.38 4.50 5.37
C ASP A 173 -7.29 5.23 6.15
N PHE A 174 -6.16 4.59 6.42
CA PHE A 174 -5.06 5.16 7.19
C PHE A 174 -3.79 5.35 6.37
N ILE A 175 -3.74 4.91 5.11
CA ILE A 175 -2.53 5.03 4.26
C ILE A 175 -2.09 6.49 4.14
N HIS A 176 -3.03 7.43 4.03
CA HIS A 176 -2.75 8.87 3.92
C HIS A 176 -2.12 9.48 5.18
N ILE A 177 -2.16 8.80 6.33
CA ILE A 177 -1.52 9.26 7.56
C ILE A 177 0.01 9.17 7.46
N PHE A 178 0.52 8.20 6.68
CA PHE A 178 1.94 7.86 6.60
C PHE A 178 2.73 8.65 5.56
N ILE A 179 2.22 9.80 5.12
CA ILE A 179 2.91 10.66 4.15
C ILE A 179 4.33 10.98 4.66
N GLN A 180 5.35 10.65 3.85
CA GLN A 180 6.79 10.77 4.13
C GLN A 180 7.38 9.78 5.15
N GLN A 181 6.61 8.83 5.67
CA GLN A 181 7.04 7.84 6.67
C GLN A 181 6.91 6.40 6.12
N ARG A 182 7.62 6.12 5.01
CA ARG A 182 7.55 4.85 4.26
C ARG A 182 7.87 3.61 5.12
N SER A 183 8.88 3.70 5.98
CA SER A 183 9.30 2.59 6.85
C SER A 183 8.21 2.14 7.82
N TYR A 184 7.51 3.10 8.44
CA TYR A 184 6.41 2.82 9.36
C TYR A 184 5.19 2.26 8.61
N LEU A 185 4.89 2.79 7.42
CA LEU A 185 3.81 2.26 6.57
C LEU A 185 4.08 0.80 6.19
N ARG A 186 5.30 0.49 5.74
CA ARG A 186 5.70 -0.89 5.43
C ARG A 186 5.52 -1.82 6.63
N THR A 187 6.03 -1.43 7.80
CA THR A 187 5.93 -2.25 9.02
C THR A 187 4.47 -2.47 9.46
N PHE A 188 3.61 -1.47 9.23
CA PHE A 188 2.17 -1.55 9.49
C PHE A 188 1.48 -2.51 8.51
N LEU A 189 1.70 -2.36 7.21
CA LEU A 189 1.08 -3.22 6.18
C LEU A 189 1.60 -4.67 6.25
N GLU A 190 2.90 -4.89 6.50
CA GLU A 190 3.48 -6.23 6.73
C GLU A 190 2.78 -6.95 7.88
N TYR A 191 2.55 -6.23 9.00
CA TYR A 191 1.85 -6.79 10.15
C TYR A 191 0.40 -7.15 9.81
N ILE A 192 -0.32 -6.27 9.12
CA ILE A 192 -1.71 -6.49 8.76
C ILE A 192 -1.86 -7.74 7.87
N ILE A 193 -1.01 -7.90 6.85
CA ILE A 193 -1.04 -9.06 5.97
C ILE A 193 -0.72 -10.35 6.74
N SER A 194 0.18 -10.28 7.73
CA SER A 194 0.51 -11.44 8.56
C SER A 194 -0.64 -11.91 9.46
N VAL A 195 -1.53 -10.99 9.86
CA VAL A 195 -2.65 -11.29 10.77
C VAL A 195 -3.94 -11.56 10.00
N ASN A 196 -4.17 -10.86 8.90
CA ASN A 196 -5.38 -10.97 8.10
C ASN A 196 -5.04 -11.23 6.63
N SER A 197 -5.36 -12.44 6.16
CA SER A 197 -5.09 -12.83 4.78
C SER A 197 -6.07 -12.22 3.76
N ALA A 198 -7.16 -11.59 4.21
CA ALA A 198 -8.23 -11.04 3.36
C ALA A 198 -8.16 -9.50 3.25
N CYS A 199 -6.96 -8.94 3.09
CA CYS A 199 -6.79 -7.52 2.79
C CYS A 199 -7.19 -7.19 1.33
N SER A 200 -7.58 -5.94 1.08
CA SER A 200 -7.93 -5.50 -0.27
C SER A 200 -6.71 -5.40 -1.19
N ASN A 201 -6.96 -5.36 -2.50
CA ASN A 201 -5.90 -5.23 -3.49
C ASN A 201 -5.08 -3.94 -3.35
N GLN A 202 -5.68 -2.88 -2.81
CA GLN A 202 -4.99 -1.62 -2.58
C GLN A 202 -3.86 -1.77 -1.55
N VAL A 203 -4.04 -2.59 -0.52
CA VAL A 203 -3.01 -2.86 0.51
C VAL A 203 -1.80 -3.54 -0.11
N TYR A 204 -2.02 -4.58 -0.91
CA TYR A 204 -0.95 -5.30 -1.59
C TYR A 204 -0.25 -4.44 -2.65
N ASN A 205 -1.02 -3.70 -3.46
CA ASN A 205 -0.46 -2.77 -4.45
C ASN A 205 0.44 -1.72 -3.78
N THR A 206 -0.05 -1.09 -2.71
CA THR A 206 0.73 -0.09 -1.95
C THR A 206 1.97 -0.71 -1.32
N LEU A 207 1.88 -1.94 -0.81
CA LEU A 207 3.03 -2.61 -0.23
C LEU A 207 4.09 -2.97 -1.28
N ILE A 208 3.67 -3.47 -2.45
CA ILE A 208 4.57 -3.73 -3.59
C ILE A 208 5.23 -2.42 -4.03
N GLU A 209 4.46 -1.34 -4.16
CA GLU A 209 4.97 0.00 -4.47
C GLU A 209 6.06 0.42 -3.47
N LEU A 210 5.81 0.27 -2.17
CA LEU A 210 6.80 0.60 -1.13
C LEU A 210 8.06 -0.25 -1.24
N TYR A 211 7.94 -1.57 -1.44
CA TYR A 211 9.10 -2.44 -1.61
C TYR A 211 9.92 -2.05 -2.83
N VAL A 212 9.28 -1.85 -3.98
CA VAL A 212 9.98 -1.54 -5.22
C VAL A 212 10.71 -0.20 -5.12
N TYR A 213 10.09 0.84 -4.55
CA TYR A 213 10.77 2.12 -4.32
C TYR A 213 11.93 1.99 -3.33
N GLU A 214 11.76 1.25 -2.23
CA GLU A 214 12.83 1.06 -1.27
C GLU A 214 13.98 0.22 -1.84
N ILE A 215 13.71 -0.77 -2.69
CA ILE A 215 14.73 -1.55 -3.41
C ILE A 215 15.53 -0.65 -4.35
N ALA A 216 14.90 0.34 -4.99
CA ALA A 216 15.56 1.31 -5.84
C ALA A 216 16.42 2.30 -5.04
N ASP A 217 15.91 2.79 -3.90
CA ASP A 217 16.60 3.75 -3.03
C ASP A 217 17.69 3.08 -2.14
N CYS A 218 17.65 1.76 -1.96
CA CYS A 218 18.52 1.05 -1.01
C CYS A 218 19.98 0.96 -1.50
N LYS A 219 20.89 1.52 -0.71
CA LYS A 219 22.34 1.46 -0.93
C LYS A 219 23.00 0.20 -0.35
N ASN A 220 22.34 -0.48 0.60
CA ASN A 220 22.87 -1.65 1.28
C ASN A 220 22.48 -2.94 0.53
N PRO A 221 23.44 -3.73 0.04
CA PRO A 221 23.15 -4.92 -0.76
C PRO A 221 22.45 -6.03 0.04
N ALA A 222 22.79 -6.21 1.32
CA ALA A 222 22.16 -7.23 2.16
C ALA A 222 20.68 -6.95 2.45
N GLU A 223 20.35 -5.70 2.81
CA GLU A 223 18.95 -5.27 3.03
C GLU A 223 18.15 -5.35 1.73
N LYS A 224 18.77 -4.95 0.61
CA LYS A 224 18.17 -5.06 -0.72
C LYS A 224 17.75 -6.50 -1.04
N ILE A 225 18.63 -7.49 -0.83
CA ILE A 225 18.31 -8.91 -1.06
C ILE A 225 17.11 -9.37 -0.21
N THR A 226 17.05 -8.96 1.06
CA THR A 226 15.92 -9.34 1.93
C THR A 226 14.60 -8.73 1.46
N LEU A 227 14.60 -7.45 1.06
CA LEU A 227 13.41 -6.77 0.52
C LEU A 227 12.97 -7.39 -0.81
N GLU A 228 13.92 -7.70 -1.68
CA GLU A 228 13.66 -8.40 -2.95
C GLU A 228 12.98 -9.76 -2.67
N SER A 229 13.51 -10.56 -1.73
CA SER A 229 12.89 -11.85 -1.40
C SER A 229 11.48 -11.72 -0.84
N LYS A 230 11.21 -10.69 -0.02
CA LYS A 230 9.87 -10.43 0.53
C LYS A 230 8.90 -10.00 -0.55
N CYS A 231 9.32 -9.08 -1.42
CA CYS A 231 8.51 -8.61 -2.55
C CYS A 231 8.21 -9.77 -3.51
N LEU A 232 9.21 -10.61 -3.80
CA LEU A 232 9.03 -11.79 -4.64
C LEU A 232 8.07 -12.79 -4.02
N ASN A 233 8.12 -13.04 -2.70
CA ASN A 233 7.15 -13.92 -2.05
C ASN A 233 5.71 -13.44 -2.24
N ILE A 234 5.45 -12.14 -2.10
CA ILE A 234 4.11 -11.57 -2.29
C ILE A 234 3.65 -11.75 -3.74
N ILE A 235 4.50 -11.37 -4.70
CA ILE A 235 4.24 -11.57 -6.14
C ILE A 235 4.06 -13.06 -6.45
N SER A 236 4.78 -13.95 -5.75
CA SER A 236 4.81 -15.38 -6.01
C SER A 236 3.64 -16.18 -5.43
N PHE A 237 3.06 -15.77 -4.30
CA PHE A 237 2.05 -16.57 -3.61
C PHE A 237 0.63 -15.97 -3.65
N GLU A 238 0.44 -14.71 -4.05
CA GLU A 238 -0.82 -13.99 -3.85
C GLU A 238 -1.43 -13.39 -5.13
N GLU A 239 -1.68 -14.22 -6.15
CA GLU A 239 -2.08 -13.77 -7.51
C GLU A 239 -3.41 -13.00 -7.57
N ASP A 240 -4.40 -13.39 -6.77
CA ASP A 240 -5.73 -12.74 -6.79
C ASP A 240 -5.79 -11.46 -5.95
N LYS A 241 -4.70 -11.11 -5.26
CA LYS A 241 -4.71 -10.05 -4.25
C LYS A 241 -4.04 -8.76 -4.70
N TYR A 242 -3.46 -8.69 -5.90
CA TYR A 242 -2.85 -7.47 -6.41
C TYR A 242 -3.15 -7.29 -7.90
N ASP A 243 -3.00 -6.06 -8.38
CA ASP A 243 -3.16 -5.73 -9.79
C ASP A 243 -1.86 -6.02 -10.54
N ILE A 244 -1.90 -6.99 -11.46
CA ILE A 244 -0.75 -7.46 -12.24
C ILE A 244 -0.19 -6.35 -13.12
N ASP A 245 -1.03 -5.57 -13.79
CA ASP A 245 -0.60 -4.51 -14.70
C ASP A 245 0.04 -3.36 -13.91
N HIS A 246 -0.52 -3.02 -12.75
CA HIS A 246 0.07 -2.06 -11.83
C HIS A 246 1.45 -2.52 -11.34
N ALA A 247 1.57 -3.78 -10.92
CA ALA A 247 2.84 -4.34 -10.46
C ALA A 247 3.90 -4.37 -11.58
N LEU A 248 3.51 -4.70 -12.81
CA LEU A 248 4.39 -4.63 -13.99
C LEU A 248 4.90 -3.21 -14.21
N MET A 249 4.00 -2.22 -14.24
CA MET A 249 4.37 -0.81 -14.42
C MET A 249 5.34 -0.33 -13.34
N LEU A 250 5.09 -0.66 -12.08
CA LEU A 250 5.99 -0.29 -10.97
C LEU A 250 7.38 -0.89 -11.11
N CYS A 251 7.46 -2.18 -11.48
CA CYS A 251 8.73 -2.86 -11.66
C CYS A 251 9.50 -2.31 -12.87
N GLN A 252 8.82 -1.97 -13.98
CA GLN A 252 9.43 -1.35 -15.16
C GLN A 252 9.97 0.05 -14.84
N LEU A 253 9.19 0.90 -14.17
CA LEU A 253 9.59 2.26 -13.83
C LEU A 253 10.83 2.33 -12.93
N ASN A 254 11.02 1.32 -12.07
CA ASN A 254 12.12 1.28 -11.11
C ASN A 254 13.25 0.32 -11.51
N ASN A 255 13.25 -0.21 -12.73
CA ASN A 255 14.23 -1.19 -13.23
C ASN A 255 14.38 -2.44 -12.31
N PHE A 256 13.29 -2.91 -11.72
CA PHE A 256 13.30 -4.10 -10.85
C PHE A 256 13.16 -5.39 -11.68
N ILE A 257 14.28 -5.82 -12.27
CA ILE A 257 14.34 -6.94 -13.24
C ILE A 257 13.81 -8.25 -12.64
N LYS A 258 14.21 -8.61 -11.41
CA LYS A 258 13.78 -9.86 -10.76
C LYS A 258 12.27 -9.94 -10.57
N GLY A 259 11.64 -8.81 -10.24
CA GLY A 259 10.18 -8.71 -10.12
C GLY A 259 9.48 -8.85 -11.46
N LEU A 260 10.01 -8.23 -12.52
CA LEU A 260 9.49 -8.37 -13.88
C LEU A 260 9.51 -9.84 -14.33
N VAL A 261 10.65 -10.51 -14.18
CA VAL A 261 10.77 -11.94 -14.52
C VAL A 261 9.73 -12.75 -13.74
N ALA A 262 9.61 -12.55 -12.43
CA ALA A 262 8.63 -13.26 -11.62
C ALA A 262 7.18 -13.05 -12.12
N ILE A 263 6.80 -11.83 -12.47
CA ILE A 263 5.46 -11.53 -12.99
C ILE A 263 5.26 -12.11 -14.40
N TYR A 264 6.25 -12.03 -15.27
CA TYR A 264 6.16 -12.57 -16.62
C TYR A 264 6.09 -14.10 -16.66
N VAL A 265 6.83 -14.78 -15.79
CA VAL A 265 6.76 -16.24 -15.63
C VAL A 265 5.36 -16.67 -15.24
N LYS A 266 4.71 -15.88 -14.39
CA LYS A 266 3.34 -16.14 -13.92
C LYS A 266 2.28 -15.86 -14.97
N THR A 267 2.43 -14.77 -15.71
CA THR A 267 1.52 -14.41 -16.79
C THR A 267 1.75 -15.21 -18.08
N GLN A 268 2.70 -16.17 -18.06
CA GLN A 268 3.12 -16.98 -19.21
C GLN A 268 3.59 -16.14 -20.41
N LYS A 269 4.02 -14.89 -20.17
CA LYS A 269 4.52 -13.98 -21.22
C LYS A 269 6.04 -14.12 -21.36
N PHE A 270 6.50 -15.32 -21.73
CA PHE A 270 7.92 -15.64 -21.80
C PHE A 270 8.68 -14.83 -22.85
N PHE A 271 8.02 -14.45 -23.95
CA PHE A 271 8.60 -13.57 -24.97
C PHE A 271 9.05 -12.21 -24.42
N MET A 272 8.29 -11.63 -23.49
CA MET A 272 8.63 -10.33 -22.88
C MET A 272 9.85 -10.42 -21.94
N ILE A 273 10.03 -11.55 -21.26
CA ILE A 273 11.24 -11.82 -20.45
C ILE A 273 12.46 -11.79 -21.35
N LEU A 274 12.37 -12.54 -22.44
CA LEU A 274 13.43 -12.70 -23.41
C LEU A 274 13.82 -11.34 -24.03
N GLN A 275 12.83 -10.57 -24.48
CA GLN A 275 13.06 -9.24 -25.04
C GLN A 275 13.70 -8.29 -24.01
N HIS A 276 13.26 -8.32 -22.75
CA HIS A 276 13.84 -7.47 -21.71
C HIS A 276 15.31 -7.84 -21.39
N HIS A 277 15.64 -9.13 -21.33
CA HIS A 277 17.02 -9.57 -21.14
C HIS A 277 17.90 -9.30 -22.37
N MET A 278 17.33 -9.33 -23.58
CA MET A 278 18.01 -8.87 -24.80
C MET A 278 18.31 -7.37 -24.76
N GLU A 279 17.36 -6.54 -24.33
CA GLU A 279 17.58 -5.09 -24.19
C GLU A 279 18.63 -4.77 -23.11
N SER A 280 18.67 -5.58 -22.04
CA SER A 280 19.64 -5.45 -20.94
C SER A 280 21.03 -6.02 -21.23
N LYS A 281 21.21 -6.74 -22.36
CA LYS A 281 22.43 -7.48 -22.74
C LYS A 281 22.89 -8.56 -21.74
N ASP A 282 21.96 -9.11 -20.95
CA ASP A 282 22.26 -10.18 -19.99
C ASP A 282 22.20 -11.56 -20.66
N TYR A 283 23.28 -11.94 -21.34
CA TYR A 283 23.34 -13.15 -22.17
C TYR A 283 23.17 -14.46 -21.39
N GLU A 284 23.63 -14.52 -20.14
CA GLU A 284 23.52 -15.72 -19.28
C GLU A 284 22.06 -16.04 -18.93
N ASN A 285 21.27 -15.01 -18.60
CA ASN A 285 19.86 -15.17 -18.28
C ASN A 285 19.04 -15.52 -19.52
N VAL A 286 19.37 -14.97 -20.69
CA VAL A 286 18.75 -15.35 -21.98
C VAL A 286 18.89 -16.84 -22.24
N VAL A 287 20.09 -17.42 -22.07
CA VAL A 287 20.29 -18.87 -22.22
C VAL A 287 19.49 -19.65 -21.17
N SER A 288 19.49 -19.18 -19.92
CA SER A 288 18.72 -19.83 -18.85
C SER A 288 17.21 -19.82 -19.10
N ASP A 289 16.70 -18.75 -19.70
CA ASP A 289 15.29 -18.59 -20.06
C ASP A 289 14.92 -19.45 -21.26
N CYS A 290 15.82 -19.56 -22.25
CA CYS A 290 15.64 -20.53 -23.33
C CYS A 290 15.59 -21.97 -22.81
N ILE A 291 16.44 -22.33 -21.85
CA ILE A 291 16.43 -23.68 -21.25
C ILE A 291 15.11 -23.93 -20.50
N LYS A 292 14.63 -22.97 -19.72
CA LYS A 292 13.44 -23.14 -18.85
C LYS A 292 12.12 -23.01 -19.62
N TYR A 293 12.04 -22.05 -20.53
CA TYR A 293 10.78 -21.67 -21.20
C TYR A 293 10.74 -22.10 -22.67
N GLY A 294 11.88 -22.47 -23.25
CA GLY A 294 11.97 -22.88 -24.64
C GLY A 294 11.30 -24.23 -24.96
N SER A 295 10.90 -25.01 -23.96
CA SER A 295 10.00 -26.16 -24.16
C SER A 295 8.55 -25.77 -24.37
N PHE A 296 8.13 -24.61 -23.84
CA PHE A 296 6.77 -24.11 -23.93
C PHE A 296 6.57 -23.27 -25.20
N GLU A 297 7.56 -22.44 -25.57
CA GLU A 297 7.51 -21.62 -26.78
C GLU A 297 8.78 -21.80 -27.65
N PRO A 298 8.72 -22.65 -28.70
CA PRO A 298 9.84 -22.85 -29.64
C PRO A 298 10.28 -21.57 -30.38
N GLN A 299 9.42 -20.54 -30.43
CA GLN A 299 9.72 -19.24 -31.04
C GLN A 299 10.75 -18.44 -30.23
N LEU A 300 10.87 -18.67 -28.92
CA LEU A 300 11.89 -18.02 -28.08
C LEU A 300 13.30 -18.41 -28.51
N TRP A 301 13.51 -19.65 -28.95
CA TRP A 301 14.80 -20.08 -29.47
C TRP A 301 15.16 -19.35 -30.76
N LYS A 302 14.18 -19.09 -31.64
CA LYS A 302 14.42 -18.40 -32.91
C LYS A 302 14.88 -16.96 -32.69
N THR A 303 14.13 -16.21 -31.89
CA THR A 303 14.49 -14.81 -31.59
C THR A 303 15.77 -14.71 -30.79
N SER A 304 16.03 -15.63 -29.86
CA SER A 304 17.31 -15.69 -29.13
C SER A 304 18.48 -15.95 -30.03
N LEU A 305 18.34 -16.89 -30.98
CA LEU A 305 19.38 -17.16 -31.97
C LEU A 305 19.60 -15.96 -32.90
N GLU A 306 18.55 -15.31 -33.39
CA GLU A 306 18.66 -14.07 -34.18
C GLU A 306 19.42 -12.97 -33.42
N TYR A 307 19.12 -12.77 -32.13
CA TYR A 307 19.80 -11.77 -31.32
C TYR A 307 21.27 -12.14 -31.00
N LEU A 308 21.53 -13.39 -30.62
CA LEU A 308 22.89 -13.88 -30.32
C LEU A 308 23.79 -13.92 -31.57
N THR A 309 23.21 -14.15 -32.75
CA THR A 309 23.93 -14.13 -34.04
C THR A 309 24.22 -12.71 -34.52
N GLN A 310 23.36 -11.74 -34.21
CA GLN A 310 23.63 -10.32 -34.47
C GLN A 310 24.74 -9.76 -33.55
N ASN A 311 24.80 -10.19 -32.28
CA ASN A 311 25.80 -9.76 -31.29
C ASN A 311 26.97 -10.77 -31.12
N TYR A 312 27.44 -11.31 -32.25
CA TYR A 312 28.38 -12.43 -32.30
C TYR A 312 29.75 -12.20 -31.61
N ASP A 313 30.21 -10.96 -31.50
CA ASP A 313 31.55 -10.64 -31.01
C ASP A 313 31.70 -10.88 -29.48
N GLU A 314 30.60 -10.84 -28.71
CA GLU A 314 30.59 -11.00 -27.25
C GLU A 314 30.04 -12.37 -26.77
N CYS A 315 29.35 -13.12 -27.65
CA CYS A 315 28.48 -14.24 -27.24
C CYS A 315 28.88 -15.63 -27.75
N LYS A 316 30.14 -15.85 -28.16
CA LYS A 316 30.57 -17.10 -28.82
C LYS A 316 30.38 -18.37 -27.99
N GLU A 317 30.51 -18.29 -26.66
CA GLU A 317 30.33 -19.45 -25.77
C GLU A 317 28.85 -19.77 -25.56
N TYR A 318 28.03 -18.76 -25.29
CA TYR A 318 26.59 -18.89 -25.16
C TYR A 318 25.90 -19.36 -26.45
N LEU A 319 26.39 -18.93 -27.63
CA LEU A 319 25.89 -19.41 -28.91
C LEU A 319 26.13 -20.91 -29.09
N LYS A 320 27.30 -21.43 -28.67
CA LYS A 320 27.59 -22.87 -28.73
C LYS A 320 26.70 -23.67 -27.77
N GLU A 321 26.48 -23.17 -26.55
CA GLU A 321 25.58 -23.81 -25.59
C GLU A 321 24.14 -23.86 -26.10
N VAL A 322 23.60 -22.73 -26.58
CA VAL A 322 22.26 -22.66 -27.18
C VAL A 322 22.15 -23.58 -28.39
N LEU A 323 23.14 -23.62 -29.28
CA LEU A 323 23.16 -24.53 -30.43
C LEU A 323 23.18 -26.01 -30.00
N SER A 324 23.95 -26.35 -28.96
CA SER A 324 23.97 -27.72 -28.42
C SER A 324 22.61 -28.11 -27.81
N LEU A 325 21.94 -27.18 -27.12
CA LEU A 325 20.65 -27.41 -26.49
C LEU A 325 19.51 -27.50 -27.51
N VAL A 326 19.55 -26.68 -28.57
CA VAL A 326 18.58 -26.78 -29.67
C VAL A 326 18.78 -28.09 -30.45
N ASN A 327 20.02 -28.56 -30.59
CA ASN A 327 20.32 -29.86 -31.19
C ASN A 327 19.78 -31.03 -30.35
N GLN A 328 19.91 -30.97 -29.03
CA GLN A 328 19.40 -32.02 -28.13
C GLN A 328 17.87 -32.07 -28.11
N ASN A 329 17.20 -30.91 -28.17
CA ASN A 329 15.75 -30.83 -28.02
C ASN A 329 14.97 -30.82 -29.35
N ASN A 330 15.64 -30.82 -30.51
CA ASN A 330 15.02 -30.79 -31.85
C ASN A 330 13.96 -29.66 -32.06
N MET A 331 14.06 -28.56 -31.32
CA MET A 331 13.00 -27.53 -31.25
C MET A 331 12.91 -26.63 -32.49
N ILE A 332 13.98 -26.55 -33.29
CA ILE A 332 14.02 -25.75 -34.53
C ILE A 332 14.34 -26.65 -35.72
N THR A 333 13.57 -26.47 -36.80
CA THR A 333 13.82 -27.09 -38.09
C THR A 333 15.17 -26.63 -38.64
N PRO A 334 16.00 -27.54 -39.18
CA PRO A 334 17.34 -27.21 -39.66
C PRO A 334 17.35 -26.05 -40.67
N ILE A 335 16.29 -25.94 -41.47
CA ILE A 335 16.13 -24.91 -42.51
C ILE A 335 15.96 -23.52 -41.90
N ASP A 336 15.13 -23.39 -40.86
CA ASP A 336 14.92 -22.13 -40.15
C ASP A 336 16.19 -21.71 -39.40
N MET A 337 16.97 -22.67 -38.90
CA MET A 337 18.24 -22.35 -38.28
C MET A 337 19.28 -21.87 -39.30
N ILE A 338 19.32 -22.49 -40.48
CA ILE A 338 20.22 -22.07 -41.57
C ILE A 338 19.82 -20.69 -42.09
N SER A 339 18.52 -20.37 -42.20
CA SER A 339 18.08 -19.03 -42.61
C SER A 339 18.49 -17.96 -41.59
N ILE A 340 18.30 -18.21 -40.30
CA ILE A 340 18.71 -17.29 -39.22
C ILE A 340 20.24 -17.09 -39.21
N LEU A 341 21.01 -18.18 -39.30
CA LEU A 341 22.47 -18.14 -39.29
C LEU A 341 23.06 -17.51 -40.56
N SER A 342 22.37 -17.61 -41.70
CA SER A 342 22.82 -17.06 -42.99
C SER A 342 22.45 -15.59 -43.19
N GLN A 343 21.49 -15.05 -42.43
CA GLN A 343 21.12 -13.63 -42.47
C GLN A 343 22.13 -12.71 -41.78
N SER A 344 23.02 -13.23 -40.94
CA SER A 344 24.05 -12.44 -40.26
C SER A 344 25.38 -12.50 -41.02
N GLU A 345 25.88 -11.34 -41.48
CA GLU A 345 27.15 -11.24 -42.24
C GLU A 345 28.39 -11.60 -41.39
N LYS A 346 28.24 -11.68 -40.05
CA LYS A 346 29.32 -11.89 -39.09
C LYS A 346 29.46 -13.32 -38.57
N THR A 347 28.48 -14.21 -38.80
CA THR A 347 28.57 -15.61 -38.39
C THR A 347 29.62 -16.30 -39.23
N GLN A 348 30.70 -16.74 -38.59
CA GLN A 348 31.71 -17.53 -39.28
C GLN A 348 31.04 -18.80 -39.83
N VAL A 349 31.08 -18.97 -41.15
CA VAL A 349 30.69 -20.18 -41.90
C VAL A 349 31.16 -21.48 -41.22
N ARG A 350 32.24 -21.40 -40.43
CA ARG A 350 32.76 -22.47 -39.58
C ARG A 350 31.76 -23.00 -38.55
N LEU A 351 31.03 -22.16 -37.82
CA LEU A 351 30.02 -22.61 -36.83
C LEU A 351 28.81 -23.25 -37.52
N ILE A 352 28.39 -22.70 -38.65
CA ILE A 352 27.31 -23.26 -39.47
C ILE A 352 27.74 -24.64 -39.99
N ARG A 353 28.98 -24.76 -40.46
CA ARG A 353 29.55 -26.02 -40.94
C ARG A 353 29.69 -27.05 -39.83
N ASP A 354 30.18 -26.65 -38.67
CA ASP A 354 30.38 -27.57 -37.53
C ASP A 354 29.01 -28.03 -36.99
N TYR A 355 28.01 -27.14 -36.93
CA TYR A 355 26.61 -27.49 -36.59
C TYR A 355 25.97 -28.44 -37.61
N ILE A 356 26.10 -28.16 -38.93
CA ILE A 356 25.59 -29.04 -39.98
C ILE A 356 26.29 -30.40 -39.92
N ALA A 357 27.61 -30.43 -39.69
CA ALA A 357 28.36 -31.67 -39.58
C ALA A 357 27.90 -32.52 -38.39
N GLU A 358 27.72 -31.92 -37.20
CA GLU A 358 27.21 -32.63 -36.02
C GLU A 358 25.79 -33.15 -36.25
N ARG A 359 24.90 -32.33 -36.80
CA ARG A 359 23.50 -32.74 -37.04
C ARG A 359 23.36 -33.77 -38.16
N PHE A 360 24.19 -33.66 -39.21
CA PHE A 360 24.25 -34.66 -40.29
C PHE A 360 24.79 -35.99 -39.77
N ASN A 361 25.82 -35.96 -38.92
CA ASN A 361 26.35 -37.17 -38.28
C ASN A 361 25.31 -37.80 -37.33
N HIS A 362 24.59 -36.99 -36.55
CA HIS A 362 23.51 -37.48 -35.70
C HIS A 362 22.38 -38.10 -36.53
N ALA A 363 21.89 -37.41 -37.57
CA ALA A 363 20.87 -37.92 -38.47
C ALA A 363 21.30 -39.24 -39.15
N ASN A 364 22.55 -39.31 -39.63
CA ASN A 364 23.10 -40.54 -40.19
C ASN A 364 23.18 -41.66 -39.16
N SER A 365 23.54 -41.37 -37.91
CA SER A 365 23.57 -42.38 -36.84
C SER A 365 22.18 -42.94 -36.49
N VAL A 366 21.14 -42.11 -36.61
CA VAL A 366 19.75 -42.55 -36.43
C VAL A 366 19.31 -43.38 -37.63
N ILE A 367 19.67 -42.97 -38.85
CA ILE A 367 19.39 -43.73 -40.07
C ILE A 367 20.09 -45.10 -40.02
N THR A 368 21.35 -45.17 -39.59
CA THR A 368 22.06 -46.46 -39.46
C THR A 368 21.41 -47.35 -38.42
N LYS A 369 21.05 -46.82 -37.24
CA LYS A 369 20.32 -47.60 -36.21
C LYS A 369 18.96 -48.08 -36.68
N ASN A 370 18.21 -47.24 -37.40
CA ASN A 370 16.93 -47.63 -37.97
C ASN A 370 17.10 -48.69 -39.07
N ASN A 371 18.14 -48.58 -39.89
CA ASN A 371 18.45 -49.59 -40.91
C ASN A 371 18.87 -50.91 -40.28
N GLU A 372 19.68 -50.88 -39.22
CA GLU A 372 20.06 -52.07 -38.45
C GLU A 372 18.83 -52.73 -37.79
N ALA A 373 17.91 -51.93 -37.24
CA ALA A 373 16.64 -52.43 -36.71
C ALA A 373 15.77 -53.05 -37.81
N ILE A 374 15.65 -52.40 -38.97
CA ILE A 374 14.90 -52.93 -40.12
C ILE A 374 15.54 -54.23 -40.65
N GLU A 375 16.87 -54.34 -40.66
CA GLU A 375 17.55 -55.58 -41.06
C GLU A 375 17.30 -56.70 -40.05
N LYS A 376 17.33 -56.38 -38.75
CA LYS A 376 17.00 -57.34 -37.69
C LYS A 376 15.55 -57.81 -37.76
N ASP A 377 14.61 -56.88 -37.92
CA ASP A 377 13.18 -57.19 -38.08
C ASP A 377 12.95 -58.03 -39.35
N LYS A 378 13.67 -57.75 -40.45
CA LYS A 378 13.62 -58.57 -41.67
C LYS A 378 14.16 -59.98 -41.44
N GLN A 379 15.27 -60.13 -40.71
CA GLN A 379 15.83 -61.44 -40.37
C GLN A 379 14.86 -62.24 -39.50
N GLU A 380 14.27 -61.63 -38.47
CA GLU A 380 13.25 -62.26 -37.63
C GLU A 380 12.00 -62.67 -38.45
N ILE A 381 11.55 -61.83 -39.39
CA ILE A 381 10.45 -62.16 -40.31
C ILE A 381 10.82 -63.35 -41.21
N ASP A 382 12.05 -63.41 -41.71
CA ASP A 382 12.50 -64.50 -42.58
C ASP A 382 12.74 -65.81 -41.81
N GLU A 383 13.14 -65.75 -40.54
CA GLU A 383 13.18 -66.91 -39.63
C GLU A 383 11.76 -67.42 -39.33
N ILE A 384 10.82 -66.54 -38.97
CA ILE A 384 9.42 -66.91 -38.75
C ILE A 384 8.80 -67.52 -40.02
N LYS A 385 9.12 -66.99 -41.21
CA LYS A 385 8.66 -67.58 -42.48
C LYS A 385 9.25 -68.97 -42.74
N LYS A 386 10.46 -69.26 -42.27
CA LYS A 386 11.05 -70.60 -42.37
C LYS A 386 10.44 -71.58 -41.38
N ASP A 387 10.00 -71.11 -40.21
CA ASP A 387 9.34 -71.97 -39.22
C ASP A 387 7.86 -72.26 -39.55
N ILE A 388 7.25 -71.48 -40.44
CA ILE A 388 5.85 -71.65 -40.90
C ILE A 388 5.73 -72.56 -42.14
N ASN A 389 6.83 -72.84 -42.85
CA ASN A 389 6.88 -73.66 -44.06
C ASN A 389 7.53 -75.01 -43.77
#